data_AF-A0A6N9E179-F1
#
_entry.id   AF-A0A6N9E179-F1
#
_cell.length_a   1.000
_cell.length_b   1.000
_cell.length_c   1.000
_cell.angle_alpha   90.00
_cell.angle_beta   90.00
_cell.angle_gamma   90.00
#
_symmetry.space_group_name_H-M   'P 1'
#
loop_
_entity.id
_entity.type
_entity.pdbx_description
1 polymer ?
#
loop_
_entity_poly.entity_id
_entity_poly.type
_entity_poly.pdbx_seq_one_letter_code
_entity_poly.pdbx_strand_id
1 'polypeptide(L)'
;MNRTERRRQAKLMARSPTPAKTVFAKQLLEEAINHHRAGRLSQAETCYQKILACEPDHADALHLLGLVAYQQGQYNRALDCIMKAIQRDAAKPLYFYNLGLVHQKLNQLPEAERAYRQAFSLKGDYIEALGNLGNVLRERGELDEAYATYKQVLTIKPDHPEGYNNLGVVLKEQGRLEEARDAYQRAIVLNPDNAEAHYNLGVILFEDDHPDEAIARFRQAVSIKPQYAKAHHHLGLTLLWKQDMDGALHELRTSAHLLQNHGKAVRIDALHASRIKHDEEQVHYLVERGLLVQSDTRYQTTLTALREQVSGEANQRIRLSQEEASALAPSLNRILHYADNPALPRGALNPELNVKEIEQRYNANQPEIIYIDTLLRPEALAALQQFCRESTIWKKDYEDGYIGAFLGEGFSSPLLLQIAEELRTAFPGIFHQHRLLQAWAFKQDSARRPLKIHADAAAVNVNFWITPDDANLDPASGGLIVWDKEAPRDWDFKVYNSTAFQPKIREFLNQSGASPVKVPYRANRALIFNSDLFHESDTCVFRDDYESRRINITFLYGRRR
;
A
#
# COMPACT_ATOMS: atom_id res chain seq x y z
N MET A 1 51.13 9.24 43.57
CA MET A 1 50.46 8.26 42.70
C MET A 1 50.63 6.86 43.27
N ASN A 2 49.55 6.24 43.71
CA ASN A 2 49.58 4.92 44.36
C ASN A 2 49.78 3.78 43.33
N ARG A 3 50.07 2.55 43.81
CA ARG A 3 50.38 1.38 42.97
C ARG A 3 49.22 0.98 42.03
N THR A 4 47.99 1.31 42.42
CA THR A 4 46.75 1.06 41.68
C THR A 4 46.56 2.08 40.55
N GLU A 5 46.88 3.35 40.80
CA GLU A 5 46.90 4.42 39.79
C GLU A 5 47.99 4.19 38.73
N ARG A 6 49.19 3.75 39.15
CA ARG A 6 50.26 3.34 38.22
C ARG A 6 49.85 2.17 37.33
N ARG A 7 49.15 1.16 37.87
CA ARG A 7 48.63 0.04 37.07
C ARG A 7 47.50 0.46 36.12
N ARG A 8 46.65 1.41 36.53
CA ARG A 8 45.58 1.96 35.69
C ARG A 8 46.15 2.81 34.55
N GLN A 9 47.13 3.66 34.84
CA GLN A 9 47.83 4.50 33.86
C GLN A 9 48.71 3.66 32.91
N ALA A 10 49.37 2.61 33.41
CA ALA A 10 50.09 1.64 32.58
C ALA A 10 49.17 0.80 31.69
N LYS A 11 47.96 0.43 32.15
CA LYS A 11 46.92 -0.21 31.30
C LYS A 11 46.34 0.74 30.24
N LEU A 12 46.26 2.04 30.53
CA LEU A 12 45.86 3.09 29.58
C LEU A 12 46.95 3.34 28.53
N MET A 13 48.24 3.37 28.93
CA MET A 13 49.36 3.51 28.01
C MET A 13 49.63 2.23 27.18
N ALA A 14 49.39 1.03 27.73
CA ALA A 14 49.48 -0.24 26.99
C ALA A 14 48.30 -0.48 26.02
N ARG A 15 47.25 0.35 26.08
CA ARG A 15 46.12 0.36 25.12
C ARG A 15 46.29 1.36 23.99
N SER A 16 47.35 2.16 24.00
CA SER A 16 47.65 3.10 22.93
C SER A 16 48.26 2.31 21.75
N PRO A 17 47.69 2.38 20.53
CA PRO A 17 48.24 1.67 19.38
C PRO A 17 49.67 2.14 19.11
N THR A 18 50.55 1.22 18.71
CA THR A 18 51.90 1.61 18.27
C THR A 18 51.80 2.44 16.98
N PRO A 19 52.74 3.38 16.70
CA PRO A 19 52.67 4.24 15.52
C PRO A 19 52.51 3.47 14.20
N ALA A 20 53.13 2.29 14.09
CA ALA A 20 52.97 1.39 12.94
C ALA A 20 51.55 0.81 12.80
N LYS A 21 50.87 0.49 13.92
CA LYS A 21 49.47 0.03 13.91
C LYS A 21 48.52 1.16 13.51
N THR A 22 48.77 2.38 13.95
CA THR A 22 47.96 3.56 13.58
C THR A 22 48.10 3.91 12.10
N VAL A 23 49.32 3.85 11.53
CA VAL A 23 49.53 4.06 10.09
C VAL A 23 48.86 2.96 9.26
N PHE A 24 48.97 1.71 9.70
CA PHE A 24 48.31 0.56 9.07
C PHE A 24 46.78 0.67 9.11
N ALA A 25 46.20 1.03 10.26
CA ALA A 25 44.76 1.23 10.43
C ALA A 25 44.23 2.35 9.53
N LYS A 26 44.98 3.45 9.38
CA LYS A 26 44.62 4.56 8.50
C LYS A 26 44.59 4.16 7.01
N GLN A 27 45.60 3.42 6.55
CA GLN A 27 45.64 2.93 5.16
C GLN A 27 44.51 1.94 4.87
N LEU A 28 44.25 1.01 5.79
CA LEU A 28 43.13 0.07 5.71
C LEU A 28 41.78 0.78 5.71
N LEU A 29 41.63 1.88 6.46
CA LEU A 29 40.39 2.65 6.51
C LEU A 29 40.10 3.31 5.15
N GLU A 30 41.10 3.89 4.51
CA GLU A 30 40.98 4.46 3.16
C GLU A 30 40.60 3.38 2.13
N GLU A 31 41.24 2.21 2.18
CA GLU A 31 40.91 1.06 1.33
C GLU A 31 39.45 0.60 1.56
N ALA A 32 39.03 0.46 2.83
CA ALA A 32 37.68 0.05 3.20
C ALA A 32 36.62 1.02 2.65
N ILE A 33 36.86 2.33 2.78
CA ILE A 33 35.97 3.38 2.26
C ILE A 33 35.88 3.30 0.74
N ASN A 34 36.98 3.01 0.04
CA ASN A 34 36.98 2.86 -1.42
C ASN A 34 36.16 1.64 -1.87
N HIS A 35 36.29 0.50 -1.18
CA HIS A 35 35.41 -0.65 -1.43
C HIS A 35 33.95 -0.32 -1.16
N HIS A 36 33.68 0.41 -0.08
CA HIS A 36 32.32 0.79 0.31
C HIS A 36 31.68 1.71 -0.72
N ARG A 37 32.38 2.77 -1.16
CA ARG A 37 31.92 3.69 -2.21
C ARG A 37 31.67 2.99 -3.55
N ALA A 38 32.43 1.95 -3.84
CA ALA A 38 32.25 1.14 -5.04
C ALA A 38 31.18 0.02 -4.89
N GLY A 39 30.43 -0.01 -3.79
CA GLY A 39 29.37 -0.99 -3.55
C GLY A 39 29.88 -2.40 -3.22
N ARG A 40 31.18 -2.59 -3.02
CA ARG A 40 31.79 -3.89 -2.70
C ARG A 40 31.72 -4.15 -1.20
N LEU A 41 30.50 -4.34 -0.71
CA LEU A 41 30.17 -4.37 0.73
C LEU A 41 30.95 -5.44 1.50
N SER A 42 31.06 -6.66 0.99
CA SER A 42 31.80 -7.75 1.67
C SER A 42 33.29 -7.46 1.83
N GLN A 43 33.90 -6.78 0.84
CA GLN A 43 35.31 -6.39 0.91
C GLN A 43 35.50 -5.24 1.91
N ALA A 44 34.61 -4.24 1.88
CA ALA A 44 34.61 -3.15 2.85
C ALA A 44 34.47 -3.68 4.29
N GLU A 45 33.52 -4.58 4.52
CA GLU A 45 33.29 -5.26 5.79
C GLU A 45 34.55 -5.98 6.30
N THR A 46 35.22 -6.74 5.42
CA THR A 46 36.47 -7.44 5.76
C THR A 46 37.55 -6.46 6.22
N CYS A 47 37.69 -5.32 5.53
CA CYS A 47 38.67 -4.31 5.90
C CYS A 47 38.32 -3.65 7.25
N TYR A 48 37.06 -3.28 7.49
CA TYR A 48 36.63 -2.75 8.79
C TYR A 48 36.86 -3.74 9.93
N GLN A 49 36.59 -5.03 9.73
CA GLN A 49 36.86 -6.07 10.73
C GLN A 49 38.36 -6.20 11.06
N LYS A 50 39.24 -6.08 10.05
CA LYS A 50 40.71 -6.07 10.27
C LYS A 50 41.15 -4.86 11.11
N ILE A 51 40.56 -3.69 10.87
CA ILE A 51 40.82 -2.49 11.68
C ILE A 51 40.40 -2.77 13.12
N LEU A 52 39.18 -3.29 13.33
CA LEU A 52 38.65 -3.58 14.67
C LEU A 52 39.40 -4.72 15.39
N ALA A 53 40.03 -5.64 14.66
CA ALA A 53 40.91 -6.65 15.26
C ALA A 53 42.19 -6.02 15.84
N CYS A 54 42.69 -4.93 15.24
CA CYS A 54 43.87 -4.20 15.71
C CYS A 54 43.51 -3.13 16.74
N GLU A 55 42.39 -2.45 16.54
CA GLU A 55 41.88 -1.33 17.33
C GLU A 55 40.36 -1.53 17.59
N PRO A 56 39.98 -2.34 18.60
CA PRO A 56 38.57 -2.71 18.85
C PRO A 56 37.63 -1.53 19.13
N ASP A 57 38.19 -0.40 19.54
CA ASP A 57 37.48 0.82 19.93
C ASP A 57 37.55 1.92 18.85
N HIS A 58 37.98 1.59 17.62
CA HIS A 58 38.05 2.55 16.52
C HIS A 58 36.66 3.01 16.08
N ALA A 59 36.28 4.23 16.47
CA ALA A 59 34.91 4.75 16.30
C ALA A 59 34.44 4.77 14.83
N ASP A 60 35.26 5.25 13.88
CA ASP A 60 34.84 5.32 12.47
C ASP A 60 34.68 3.94 11.83
N ALA A 61 35.57 2.98 12.14
CA ALA A 61 35.44 1.61 11.64
C ALA A 61 34.19 0.93 12.20
N LEU A 62 33.83 1.16 13.48
CA LEU A 62 32.57 0.70 14.06
C LEU A 62 31.36 1.31 13.35
N HIS A 63 31.36 2.63 13.14
CA HIS A 63 30.26 3.33 12.47
C HIS A 63 30.07 2.87 11.03
N LEU A 64 31.15 2.81 10.24
CA LEU A 64 31.12 2.41 8.84
C LEU A 64 30.77 0.93 8.66
N LEU A 65 31.23 0.05 9.57
CA LEU A 65 30.77 -1.34 9.62
C LEU A 65 29.26 -1.42 9.89
N GLY A 66 28.75 -0.55 10.78
CA GLY A 66 27.31 -0.40 11.00
C GLY A 66 26.55 0.01 9.75
N LEU A 67 27.10 0.91 8.91
CA LEU A 67 26.49 1.28 7.64
C LEU A 67 26.51 0.17 6.61
N VAL A 68 27.58 -0.63 6.55
CA VAL A 68 27.60 -1.82 5.70
C VAL A 68 26.52 -2.81 6.14
N ALA A 69 26.40 -3.07 7.45
CA ALA A 69 25.34 -3.91 7.99
C ALA A 69 23.94 -3.35 7.66
N TYR A 70 23.74 -2.03 7.75
CA TYR A 70 22.49 -1.37 7.35
C TYR A 70 22.16 -1.60 5.87
N GLN A 71 23.13 -1.42 4.98
CA GLN A 71 22.96 -1.64 3.53
C GLN A 71 22.69 -3.11 3.19
N GLN A 72 23.16 -4.04 4.01
CA GLN A 72 22.87 -5.48 3.91
C GLN A 72 21.54 -5.86 4.57
N GLY A 73 20.79 -4.93 5.17
CA GLY A 73 19.54 -5.19 5.88
C GLY A 73 19.69 -5.80 7.28
N GLN A 74 20.92 -5.85 7.82
CA GLN A 74 21.24 -6.37 9.15
C GLN A 74 21.09 -5.27 10.23
N TYR A 75 19.87 -4.74 10.41
CA TYR A 75 19.63 -3.53 11.20
C TYR A 75 20.01 -3.65 12.68
N ASN A 76 19.81 -4.80 13.33
CA ASN A 76 20.24 -4.99 14.73
C ASN A 76 21.77 -4.94 14.87
N ARG A 77 22.50 -5.52 13.91
CA ARG A 77 23.96 -5.44 13.89
C ARG A 77 24.43 -4.02 13.59
N ALA A 78 23.73 -3.31 12.70
CA ALA A 78 23.98 -1.89 12.44
C ALA A 78 23.81 -1.05 13.71
N LEU A 79 22.74 -1.29 14.47
CA LEU A 79 22.43 -0.65 15.74
C LEU A 79 23.59 -0.84 16.74
N ASP A 80 23.99 -2.09 16.98
CA ASP A 80 25.07 -2.42 17.91
C ASP A 80 26.39 -1.73 17.56
N CYS A 81 26.75 -1.73 16.27
CA CYS A 81 28.00 -1.14 15.80
C CYS A 81 27.99 0.39 15.96
N ILE A 82 26.90 1.05 15.57
CA ILE A 82 26.77 2.51 15.67
C ILE A 82 26.68 2.97 17.13
N MET A 83 25.98 2.24 18.00
CA MET A 83 25.96 2.54 19.44
C MET A 83 27.35 2.44 20.06
N LYS A 84 28.15 1.43 19.69
CA LYS A 84 29.55 1.34 20.13
C LYS A 84 30.40 2.49 19.60
N ALA A 85 30.20 2.92 18.35
CA ALA A 85 30.88 4.10 17.80
C ALA A 85 30.58 5.37 18.62
N ILE A 86 29.31 5.59 18.98
CA ILE A 86 28.87 6.73 19.80
C ILE A 86 29.45 6.67 21.22
N GLN A 87 29.54 5.48 21.82
CA GLN A 87 30.18 5.30 23.13
C GLN A 87 31.67 5.70 23.14
N ARG A 88 32.33 5.67 21.97
CA ARG A 88 33.74 6.05 21.81
C ARG A 88 33.91 7.51 21.44
N ASP A 89 33.03 8.03 20.59
CA ASP A 89 33.04 9.43 20.18
C ASP A 89 31.61 9.93 19.97
N ALA A 90 31.07 10.58 20.99
CA ALA A 90 29.74 11.16 21.00
C ALA A 90 29.70 12.59 20.42
N ALA A 91 30.82 13.13 19.93
CA ALA A 91 30.86 14.47 19.34
C ALA A 91 30.48 14.47 17.86
N LYS A 92 30.41 13.31 17.18
CA LYS A 92 30.12 13.24 15.74
C LYS A 92 28.61 13.24 15.43
N PRO A 93 28.07 14.29 14.80
CA PRO A 93 26.65 14.35 14.42
C PRO A 93 26.21 13.20 13.50
N LEU A 94 27.10 12.79 12.59
CA LEU A 94 26.83 11.74 11.60
C LEU A 94 26.52 10.38 12.25
N TYR A 95 27.06 10.09 13.43
CA TYR A 95 26.78 8.84 14.14
C TYR A 95 25.33 8.81 14.63
N PHE A 96 24.86 9.91 15.22
CA PHE A 96 23.47 10.03 15.66
C PHE A 96 22.48 10.08 14.49
N TYR A 97 22.84 10.76 13.40
CA TYR A 97 22.00 10.73 12.19
C TYR A 97 21.81 9.30 11.67
N ASN A 98 22.90 8.53 11.57
CA ASN A 98 22.81 7.14 11.11
C ASN A 98 22.17 6.21 12.15
N LEU A 99 22.31 6.49 13.44
CA LEU A 99 21.54 5.81 14.48
C LEU A 99 20.03 6.04 14.29
N GLY A 100 19.62 7.27 13.96
CA GLY A 100 18.24 7.61 13.64
C GLY A 100 17.71 6.81 12.45
N LEU A 101 18.50 6.71 11.38
CA LEU A 101 18.15 5.89 10.20
C LEU A 101 17.93 4.41 10.56
N VAL A 102 18.76 3.85 11.44
CA VAL A 102 18.63 2.45 11.90
C VAL A 102 17.36 2.27 12.73
N HIS A 103 17.13 3.14 13.72
CA HIS A 103 15.93 3.08 14.56
C HIS A 103 14.64 3.20 13.71
N GLN A 104 14.62 4.08 12.71
CA GLN A 104 13.47 4.20 11.81
C GLN A 104 13.24 2.90 10.99
N LYS A 105 14.31 2.23 10.51
CA LYS A 105 14.17 0.91 9.86
C LYS A 105 13.69 -0.19 10.80
N LEU A 106 13.97 -0.07 12.09
CA LEU A 106 13.47 -0.96 13.15
C LEU A 106 12.07 -0.56 13.66
N ASN A 107 11.44 0.48 13.07
CA ASN A 107 10.17 1.06 13.51
C ASN A 107 10.19 1.55 14.98
N GLN A 108 11.37 1.95 15.45
CA GLN A 108 11.62 2.53 16.78
C GLN A 108 11.59 4.06 16.67
N LEU A 109 10.41 4.61 16.39
CA LEU A 109 10.24 6.03 16.05
C LEU A 109 10.68 6.99 17.19
N PRO A 110 10.41 6.73 18.48
CA PRO A 110 10.89 7.59 19.57
C PRO A 110 12.42 7.66 19.67
N GLU A 111 13.10 6.54 19.45
CA GLU A 111 14.56 6.46 19.46
C GLU A 111 15.15 7.17 18.23
N ALA A 112 14.52 7.02 17.06
CA ALA A 112 14.91 7.74 15.86
C ALA A 112 14.83 9.27 16.04
N GLU A 113 13.73 9.75 16.63
CA GLU A 113 13.53 11.16 16.95
C GLU A 113 14.66 11.70 17.85
N ARG A 114 14.95 11.02 18.97
CA ARG A 114 16.03 11.41 19.89
C ARG A 114 17.38 11.48 19.18
N ALA A 115 17.67 10.50 18.32
CA ALA A 115 18.92 10.46 17.58
C ALA A 115 19.03 11.62 16.57
N TYR A 116 17.97 11.94 15.82
CA TYR A 116 17.99 13.09 14.90
C TYR A 116 18.10 14.43 15.64
N ARG A 117 17.39 14.61 16.77
CA ARG A 117 17.55 15.80 17.61
C ARG A 117 18.97 15.95 18.13
N GLN A 118 19.63 14.85 18.52
CA GLN A 118 21.02 14.88 18.96
C GLN A 118 22.00 15.18 17.82
N ALA A 119 21.76 14.64 16.62
CA ALA A 119 22.55 15.01 15.45
C ALA A 119 22.47 16.51 15.16
N PHE A 120 21.27 17.08 15.25
CA PHE A 120 21.05 18.50 15.06
C PHE A 120 21.62 19.37 16.20
N SER A 121 21.54 18.92 17.46
CA SER A 121 22.15 19.67 18.58
C SER A 121 23.66 19.78 18.48
N LEU A 122 24.32 18.75 17.95
CA LEU A 122 25.77 18.73 17.68
C LEU A 122 26.14 19.56 16.42
N LYS A 123 25.22 19.70 15.47
CA LYS A 123 25.40 20.48 14.24
C LYS A 123 24.10 21.20 13.86
N GLY A 124 23.99 22.47 14.26
CA GLY A 124 22.77 23.28 14.15
C GLY A 124 22.33 23.64 12.72
N ASP A 125 23.07 23.25 11.70
CA ASP A 125 22.74 23.35 10.27
C ASP A 125 22.61 21.98 9.60
N TYR A 126 22.41 20.89 10.37
CA TYR A 126 22.26 19.53 9.84
C TYR A 126 20.85 19.30 9.27
N ILE A 127 20.60 19.85 8.09
CA ILE A 127 19.29 19.85 7.41
C ILE A 127 18.76 18.44 7.16
N GLU A 128 19.62 17.49 6.80
CA GLU A 128 19.21 16.09 6.55
C GLU A 128 18.65 15.44 7.83
N ALA A 129 19.23 15.74 8.99
CA ALA A 129 18.73 15.27 10.28
C ALA A 129 17.38 15.92 10.63
N LEU A 130 17.22 17.23 10.42
CA LEU A 130 15.94 17.91 10.61
C LEU A 130 14.85 17.40 9.66
N GLY A 131 15.18 17.18 8.38
CA GLY A 131 14.23 16.64 7.41
C GLY A 131 13.73 15.26 7.82
N ASN A 132 14.62 14.39 8.28
CA ASN A 132 14.23 13.07 8.79
C ASN A 132 13.50 13.13 10.14
N LEU A 133 13.84 14.09 11.01
CA LEU A 133 13.07 14.36 12.22
C LEU A 133 11.62 14.73 11.87
N GLY A 134 11.41 15.63 10.90
CA GLY A 134 10.08 16.00 10.42
C GLY A 134 9.30 14.79 9.87
N ASN A 135 9.96 13.88 9.16
CA ASN A 135 9.35 12.63 8.69
C ASN A 135 8.91 11.72 9.84
N VAL A 136 9.76 11.53 10.86
CA VAL A 136 9.44 10.72 12.04
C VAL A 136 8.28 11.31 12.84
N LEU A 137 8.25 12.63 13.02
CA LEU A 137 7.14 13.32 13.70
C LEU A 137 5.82 13.13 12.93
N ARG A 138 5.85 13.27 11.60
CA ARG A 138 4.69 13.00 10.74
C ARG A 138 4.23 11.54 10.85
N GLU A 139 5.16 10.58 10.79
CA GLU A 139 4.85 9.14 10.94
C GLU A 139 4.19 8.81 12.28
N ARG A 140 4.45 9.61 13.33
CA ARG A 140 3.80 9.51 14.64
C ARG A 140 2.46 10.25 14.75
N GLY A 141 2.07 11.01 13.72
CA GLY A 141 0.88 11.85 13.72
C GLY A 141 1.07 13.20 14.42
N GLU A 142 2.30 13.58 14.77
CA GLU A 142 2.65 14.85 15.43
C GLU A 142 2.83 15.95 14.36
N LEU A 143 1.73 16.26 13.66
CA LEU A 143 1.74 17.09 12.45
C LEU A 143 2.21 18.53 12.69
N ASP A 144 1.86 19.15 13.82
CA ASP A 144 2.27 20.53 14.14
C ASP A 144 3.78 20.63 14.37
N GLU A 145 4.37 19.62 15.03
CA GLU A 145 5.81 19.55 15.27
C GLU A 145 6.57 19.23 13.97
N ALA A 146 6.02 18.37 13.12
CA ALA A 146 6.55 18.12 11.79
C ALA A 146 6.54 19.41 10.94
N TYR A 147 5.44 20.16 10.95
CA TYR A 147 5.32 21.46 10.27
C TYR A 147 6.40 22.43 10.75
N ALA A 148 6.55 22.61 12.06
CA ALA A 148 7.57 23.50 12.64
C ALA A 148 9.00 23.08 12.25
N THR A 149 9.25 21.77 12.22
CA THR A 149 10.55 21.21 11.84
C THR A 149 10.88 21.49 10.36
N TYR A 150 9.92 21.31 9.44
CA TYR A 150 10.15 21.66 8.03
C TYR A 150 10.26 23.16 7.79
N LYS A 151 9.55 23.98 8.56
CA LYS A 151 9.77 25.43 8.55
C LYS A 151 11.19 25.77 8.99
N GLN A 152 11.74 25.09 9.99
CA GLN A 152 13.13 25.27 10.41
C GLN A 152 14.13 24.88 9.31
N VAL A 153 13.89 23.77 8.59
CA VAL A 153 14.68 23.40 7.40
C VAL A 153 14.71 24.54 6.39
N LEU A 154 13.55 25.13 6.09
CA LEU A 154 13.42 26.22 5.12
C LEU A 154 13.97 27.56 5.63
N THR A 155 14.04 27.78 6.94
CA THR A 155 14.75 28.93 7.53
C THR A 155 16.26 28.81 7.32
N ILE A 156 16.83 27.62 7.50
CA ILE A 156 18.26 27.37 7.32
C ILE A 156 18.63 27.35 5.83
N LYS A 157 17.79 26.73 5.00
CA LYS A 157 17.98 26.65 3.53
C LYS A 157 16.67 27.00 2.82
N PRO A 158 16.46 28.29 2.48
CA PRO A 158 15.24 28.76 1.81
C PRO A 158 14.98 28.12 0.44
N ASP A 159 16.03 27.74 -0.29
CA ASP A 159 15.92 27.10 -1.60
C ASP A 159 16.11 25.58 -1.49
N HIS A 160 15.24 24.92 -0.70
CA HIS A 160 15.26 23.46 -0.49
C HIS A 160 13.98 22.80 -1.03
N PRO A 161 14.00 22.25 -2.27
CA PRO A 161 12.83 21.65 -2.90
C PRO A 161 12.17 20.55 -2.08
N GLU A 162 12.97 19.64 -1.50
CA GLU A 162 12.50 18.52 -0.69
C GLU A 162 11.84 19.00 0.60
N GLY A 163 12.34 20.10 1.18
CA GLY A 163 11.74 20.74 2.35
C GLY A 163 10.35 21.28 2.06
N TYR A 164 10.16 21.93 0.91
CA TYR A 164 8.85 22.38 0.47
C TYR A 164 7.89 21.24 0.12
N ASN A 165 8.37 20.18 -0.56
CA ASN A 165 7.56 18.99 -0.82
C ASN A 165 7.06 18.37 0.49
N ASN A 166 7.95 18.14 1.45
CA ASN A 166 7.56 17.50 2.72
C ASN A 166 6.66 18.39 3.58
N LEU A 167 6.89 19.72 3.54
CA LEU A 167 5.97 20.69 4.15
C LEU A 167 4.58 20.60 3.53
N GLY A 168 4.49 20.52 2.20
CA GLY A 168 3.23 20.34 1.48
C GLY A 168 2.50 19.06 1.90
N VAL A 169 3.22 17.95 2.13
CA VAL A 169 2.61 16.70 2.61
C VAL A 169 1.98 16.87 3.99
N VAL A 170 2.72 17.49 4.93
CA VAL A 170 2.19 17.75 6.28
C VAL A 170 0.98 18.69 6.23
N LEU A 171 1.04 19.75 5.41
CA LEU A 171 -0.08 20.68 5.23
C LEU A 171 -1.32 19.99 4.66
N LYS A 172 -1.15 19.07 3.70
CA LYS A 172 -2.25 18.25 3.17
C LYS A 172 -2.88 17.38 4.25
N GLU A 173 -2.06 16.71 5.06
CA GLU A 173 -2.53 15.88 6.19
C GLU A 173 -3.23 16.70 7.28
N GLN A 174 -2.86 17.97 7.45
CA GLN A 174 -3.56 18.94 8.29
C GLN A 174 -4.86 19.52 7.66
N GLY A 175 -5.19 19.16 6.41
CA GLY A 175 -6.34 19.71 5.68
C GLY A 175 -6.12 21.12 5.10
N ARG A 176 -4.90 21.67 5.16
CA ARG A 176 -4.53 23.00 4.65
C ARG A 176 -4.15 22.93 3.17
N LEU A 177 -5.13 22.60 2.33
CA LEU A 177 -4.92 22.23 0.93
C LEU A 177 -4.28 23.34 0.06
N GLU A 178 -4.70 24.60 0.23
CA GLU A 178 -4.13 25.73 -0.52
C GLU A 178 -2.66 25.96 -0.17
N GLU A 179 -2.30 25.93 1.11
CA GLU A 179 -0.90 26.07 1.52
C GLU A 179 -0.05 24.88 1.06
N ALA A 180 -0.62 23.68 1.03
CA ALA A 180 0.05 22.51 0.47
C ALA A 180 0.33 22.69 -1.03
N ARG A 181 -0.65 23.20 -1.79
CA ARG A 181 -0.51 23.53 -3.22
C ARG A 181 0.63 24.52 -3.45
N ASP A 182 0.68 25.61 -2.68
CA ASP A 182 1.75 26.61 -2.76
C ASP A 182 3.13 26.00 -2.48
N ALA A 183 3.22 25.15 -1.44
CA ALA A 183 4.46 24.47 -1.09
C ALA A 183 4.94 23.55 -2.23
N TYR A 184 4.07 22.73 -2.81
CA TYR A 184 4.44 21.87 -3.95
C TYR A 184 4.83 22.70 -5.17
N GLN A 185 4.11 23.78 -5.47
CA GLN A 185 4.45 24.66 -6.58
C GLN A 185 5.84 25.29 -6.39
N ARG A 186 6.18 25.71 -5.16
CA ARG A 186 7.51 26.21 -4.84
C ARG A 186 8.59 25.12 -4.98
N ALA A 187 8.31 23.90 -4.56
CA ALA A 187 9.22 22.76 -4.77
C ALA A 187 9.50 22.52 -6.26
N ILE A 188 8.47 22.58 -7.11
CA ILE A 188 8.58 22.43 -8.57
C ILE A 188 9.36 23.60 -9.20
N VAL A 189 9.15 24.84 -8.73
CA VAL A 189 9.91 26.01 -9.23
C VAL A 189 11.39 25.87 -8.91
N LEU A 190 11.74 25.40 -7.72
CA LEU A 190 13.13 25.20 -7.30
C LEU A 190 13.78 23.98 -7.95
N ASN A 191 13.00 22.94 -8.21
CA ASN A 191 13.43 21.74 -8.92
C ASN A 191 12.32 21.21 -9.84
N PRO A 192 12.34 21.58 -11.14
CA PRO A 192 11.34 21.11 -12.11
C PRO A 192 11.30 19.59 -12.28
N ASP A 193 12.39 18.89 -11.98
CA ASP A 193 12.52 17.43 -12.06
C ASP A 193 12.12 16.73 -10.75
N ASN A 194 11.42 17.41 -9.84
CA ASN A 194 10.88 16.77 -8.64
C ASN A 194 9.57 16.03 -8.96
N ALA A 195 9.69 14.76 -9.37
CA ALA A 195 8.54 13.90 -9.70
C ALA A 195 7.52 13.77 -8.55
N GLU A 196 7.98 13.75 -7.30
CA GLU A 196 7.10 13.61 -6.13
C GLU A 196 6.25 14.87 -5.92
N ALA A 197 6.85 16.06 -6.08
CA ALA A 197 6.10 17.32 -5.98
C ALA A 197 5.05 17.45 -7.11
N HIS A 198 5.39 17.07 -8.35
CA HIS A 198 4.40 17.01 -9.44
C HIS A 198 3.27 16.02 -9.12
N TYR A 199 3.60 14.81 -8.66
CA TYR A 199 2.60 13.83 -8.26
C TYR A 199 1.69 14.35 -7.15
N ASN A 200 2.25 14.91 -6.08
CA ASN A 200 1.48 15.40 -4.93
C ASN A 200 0.57 16.58 -5.30
N LEU A 201 1.07 17.51 -6.14
CA LEU A 201 0.24 18.58 -6.69
C LEU A 201 -0.87 18.03 -7.60
N GLY A 202 -0.55 17.05 -8.44
CA GLY A 202 -1.55 16.37 -9.28
C GLY A 202 -2.65 15.71 -8.46
N VAL A 203 -2.33 15.10 -7.31
CA VAL A 203 -3.32 14.55 -6.37
C VAL A 203 -4.23 15.64 -5.82
N ILE A 204 -3.70 16.80 -5.41
CA ILE A 204 -4.52 17.93 -4.95
C ILE A 204 -5.40 18.52 -6.05
N LEU A 205 -4.96 18.49 -7.31
CA LEU A 205 -5.77 18.96 -8.44
C LEU A 205 -6.87 17.94 -8.81
N PHE A 206 -6.56 16.65 -8.75
CA PHE A 206 -7.52 15.56 -8.94
C PHE A 206 -8.58 15.58 -7.83
N GLU A 207 -8.11 15.50 -6.58
CA GLU A 207 -8.45 16.45 -5.51
C GLU A 207 -9.63 17.42 -5.73
N ASP A 208 -9.30 18.56 -6.30
CA ASP A 208 -10.14 19.75 -6.39
C ASP A 208 -10.97 19.79 -7.68
N ASP A 209 -11.18 18.66 -8.36
CA ASP A 209 -11.93 18.56 -9.65
C ASP A 209 -11.31 19.37 -10.81
N HIS A 210 -9.97 19.44 -10.86
CA HIS A 210 -9.18 20.04 -11.94
C HIS A 210 -8.43 18.97 -12.77
N PRO A 211 -9.13 18.09 -13.51
CA PRO A 211 -8.55 16.90 -14.12
C PRO A 211 -7.51 17.20 -15.21
N ASP A 212 -7.67 18.27 -15.98
CA ASP A 212 -6.71 18.61 -17.05
C ASP A 212 -5.35 19.03 -16.49
N GLU A 213 -5.35 19.83 -15.41
CA GLU A 213 -4.13 20.21 -14.71
C GLU A 213 -3.52 19.02 -13.97
N ALA A 214 -4.34 18.18 -13.35
CA ALA A 214 -3.89 16.94 -12.71
C ALA A 214 -3.19 16.01 -13.71
N ILE A 215 -3.78 15.79 -14.89
CA ILE A 215 -3.16 15.01 -15.98
C ILE A 215 -1.81 15.58 -16.37
N ALA A 216 -1.70 16.90 -16.54
CA ALA A 216 -0.44 17.54 -16.88
C ALA A 216 0.64 17.25 -15.83
N ARG A 217 0.29 17.32 -14.53
CA ARG A 217 1.22 17.04 -13.43
C ARG A 217 1.59 15.57 -13.33
N PHE A 218 0.64 14.65 -13.45
CA PHE A 218 0.95 13.22 -13.44
C PHE A 218 1.82 12.83 -14.64
N ARG A 219 1.57 13.39 -15.84
CA ARG A 219 2.43 13.19 -17.02
C ARG A 219 3.86 13.65 -16.78
N GLN A 220 4.07 14.79 -16.13
CA GLN A 220 5.41 15.23 -15.73
C GLN A 220 6.05 14.25 -14.73
N ALA A 221 5.31 13.81 -13.72
CA ALA A 221 5.81 12.86 -12.72
C ALA A 221 6.26 11.53 -13.35
N VAL A 222 5.48 10.95 -14.28
CA VAL A 222 5.87 9.70 -14.98
C VAL A 222 6.96 9.93 -16.04
N SER A 223 7.02 11.11 -16.66
CA SER A 223 8.12 11.45 -17.58
C SER A 223 9.47 11.51 -16.85
N ILE A 224 9.49 12.15 -15.68
CA ILE A 224 10.69 12.27 -14.84
C ILE A 224 11.05 10.90 -14.21
N LYS A 225 10.02 10.18 -13.73
CA LYS A 225 10.18 8.88 -13.07
C LYS A 225 9.24 7.84 -13.71
N PRO A 226 9.66 7.18 -14.81
CA PRO A 226 8.84 6.18 -15.51
C PRO A 226 8.44 4.96 -14.68
N GLN A 227 9.11 4.70 -13.55
CA GLN A 227 8.77 3.61 -12.63
C GLN A 227 7.92 4.08 -11.44
N TYR A 228 7.15 5.17 -11.59
CA TYR A 228 6.33 5.73 -10.52
C TYR A 228 4.88 5.20 -10.58
N ALA A 229 4.68 3.96 -10.12
CA ALA A 229 3.39 3.28 -10.20
C ALA A 229 2.19 4.10 -9.68
N LYS A 230 2.35 4.83 -8.57
CA LYS A 230 1.28 5.70 -8.03
C LYS A 230 0.87 6.80 -9.01
N ALA A 231 1.83 7.41 -9.71
CA ALA A 231 1.53 8.44 -10.71
C ALA A 231 0.82 7.86 -11.94
N HIS A 232 1.22 6.67 -12.41
CA HIS A 232 0.51 5.92 -13.45
C HIS A 232 -0.93 5.59 -13.02
N HIS A 233 -1.13 5.12 -11.78
CA HIS A 233 -2.45 4.83 -11.24
C HIS A 233 -3.38 6.07 -11.29
N HIS A 234 -2.93 7.18 -10.72
CA HIS A 234 -3.74 8.41 -10.67
C HIS A 234 -3.94 9.04 -12.05
N LEU A 235 -2.94 8.96 -12.94
CA LEU A 235 -3.08 9.36 -14.33
C LEU A 235 -4.18 8.54 -15.01
N GLY A 236 -4.17 7.22 -14.85
CA GLY A 236 -5.19 6.33 -15.41
C GLY A 236 -6.60 6.64 -14.93
N LEU A 237 -6.78 6.86 -13.61
CA LEU A 237 -8.08 7.29 -13.07
C LEU A 237 -8.52 8.65 -13.61
N THR A 238 -7.60 9.60 -13.76
CA THR A 238 -7.95 10.94 -14.26
C THR A 238 -8.28 10.93 -15.76
N LEU A 239 -7.59 10.09 -16.55
CA LEU A 239 -7.91 9.88 -17.96
C LEU A 239 -9.30 9.24 -18.13
N LEU A 240 -9.68 8.33 -17.23
CA LEU A 240 -11.04 7.78 -17.20
C LEU A 240 -12.09 8.88 -17.00
N TRP A 241 -11.82 9.90 -16.17
CA TRP A 241 -12.74 11.03 -15.98
C TRP A 241 -12.90 11.89 -17.23
N LYS A 242 -11.86 11.93 -18.07
CA LYS A 242 -11.83 12.57 -19.39
C LYS A 242 -12.33 11.66 -20.53
N GLN A 243 -12.83 10.46 -20.19
CA GLN A 243 -13.32 9.45 -21.14
C GLN A 243 -12.24 8.95 -22.13
N ASP A 244 -10.96 9.16 -21.81
CA ASP A 244 -9.84 8.55 -22.54
C ASP A 244 -9.61 7.13 -22.01
N MET A 245 -10.43 6.19 -22.50
CA MET A 245 -10.44 4.79 -22.04
C MET A 245 -9.14 4.06 -22.37
N ASP A 246 -8.58 4.31 -23.55
CA ASP A 246 -7.35 3.66 -24.00
C ASP A 246 -6.15 4.15 -23.18
N GLY A 247 -6.06 5.48 -22.97
CA GLY A 247 -5.07 6.07 -22.10
C GLY A 247 -5.22 5.58 -20.65
N ALA A 248 -6.44 5.56 -20.12
CA ALA A 248 -6.71 5.05 -18.77
C ALA A 248 -6.23 3.60 -18.59
N LEU A 249 -6.57 2.73 -19.54
CA LEU A 249 -6.19 1.33 -19.50
C LEU A 249 -4.68 1.13 -19.63
N HIS A 250 -4.01 1.90 -20.51
CA HIS A 250 -2.55 1.86 -20.65
C HIS A 250 -1.84 2.18 -19.32
N GLU A 251 -2.27 3.26 -18.67
CA GLU A 251 -1.67 3.75 -17.44
C GLU A 251 -1.95 2.82 -16.24
N LEU A 252 -3.18 2.33 -16.10
CA LEU A 252 -3.54 1.36 -15.06
C LEU A 252 -2.79 0.03 -15.22
N ARG A 253 -2.63 -0.47 -16.45
CA ARG A 253 -1.82 -1.67 -16.74
C ARG A 253 -0.34 -1.44 -16.45
N THR A 254 0.18 -0.25 -16.75
CA THR A 254 1.57 0.12 -16.41
C THR A 254 1.77 0.17 -14.90
N SER A 255 0.84 0.76 -14.16
CA SER A 255 0.82 0.70 -12.68
C SER A 255 0.85 -0.74 -12.19
N ALA A 256 -0.02 -1.61 -12.72
CA ALA A 256 -0.09 -3.01 -12.31
C ALA A 256 1.23 -3.75 -12.61
N HIS A 257 1.82 -3.53 -13.78
CA HIS A 257 3.10 -4.11 -14.15
C HIS A 257 4.24 -3.65 -13.23
N LEU A 258 4.30 -2.35 -12.90
CA LEU A 258 5.32 -1.81 -11.99
C LEU A 258 5.16 -2.31 -10.55
N LEU A 259 3.93 -2.52 -10.09
CA LEU A 259 3.67 -3.04 -8.73
C LEU A 259 3.88 -4.54 -8.64
N GLN A 260 3.52 -5.29 -9.69
CA GLN A 260 3.39 -6.74 -9.60
C GLN A 260 4.40 -7.49 -10.45
N ASN A 261 5.09 -6.89 -11.43
CA ASN A 261 6.05 -7.58 -12.30
C ASN A 261 7.43 -6.90 -12.31
N HIS A 262 7.81 -6.23 -11.21
CA HIS A 262 9.09 -5.50 -11.06
C HIS A 262 10.35 -6.39 -10.94
N GLY A 263 10.24 -7.71 -11.05
CA GLY A 263 11.37 -8.66 -11.05
C GLY A 263 12.15 -8.80 -9.73
N LYS A 264 11.73 -8.14 -8.63
CA LYS A 264 12.39 -8.28 -7.31
C LYS A 264 11.69 -9.37 -6.50
N ALA A 265 12.42 -10.31 -5.94
CA ALA A 265 11.83 -11.36 -5.11
C ALA A 265 10.95 -10.78 -3.99
N VAL A 266 9.75 -11.32 -3.83
CA VAL A 266 8.85 -10.95 -2.75
C VAL A 266 9.38 -11.60 -1.47
N ARG A 267 9.63 -10.80 -0.43
CA ARG A 267 9.98 -11.33 0.89
C ARG A 267 8.70 -11.66 1.65
N ILE A 268 8.51 -12.95 1.94
CA ILE A 268 7.34 -13.48 2.63
C ILE A 268 7.77 -14.45 3.71
N ASP A 269 7.33 -14.19 4.95
CA ASP A 269 7.63 -15.04 6.09
C ASP A 269 6.41 -15.90 6.49
N ALA A 270 5.20 -15.52 6.07
CA ALA A 270 3.96 -16.24 6.33
C ALA A 270 2.85 -15.84 5.35
N LEU A 271 1.89 -16.75 5.11
CA LEU A 271 0.67 -16.53 4.32
C LEU A 271 -0.58 -16.97 5.09
N HIS A 272 -1.73 -16.38 4.79
CA HIS A 272 -3.00 -16.91 5.28
C HIS A 272 -3.35 -18.25 4.58
N ALA A 273 -3.93 -19.18 5.32
CA ALA A 273 -4.41 -20.46 4.82
C ALA A 273 -5.37 -20.31 3.61
N SER A 274 -6.26 -19.32 3.67
CA SER A 274 -7.16 -18.93 2.58
C SER A 274 -6.43 -18.47 1.32
N ARG A 275 -5.28 -17.78 1.47
CA ARG A 275 -4.43 -17.35 0.35
C ARG A 275 -3.75 -18.56 -0.32
N ILE A 276 -3.21 -19.48 0.47
CA ILE A 276 -2.61 -20.73 -0.03
C ILE A 276 -3.67 -21.54 -0.79
N LYS A 277 -4.85 -21.73 -0.19
CA LYS A 277 -5.98 -22.44 -0.80
C LYS A 277 -6.39 -21.82 -2.14
N HIS A 278 -6.63 -20.52 -2.16
CA HIS A 278 -7.02 -19.83 -3.40
C HIS A 278 -5.96 -19.96 -4.50
N ASP A 279 -4.69 -19.70 -4.17
CA ASP A 279 -3.63 -19.68 -5.18
C ASP A 279 -3.35 -21.08 -5.73
N GLU A 280 -3.42 -22.11 -4.89
CA GLU A 280 -3.32 -23.52 -5.31
C GLU A 280 -4.45 -23.89 -6.27
N GLU A 281 -5.70 -23.62 -5.89
CA GLU A 281 -6.89 -23.87 -6.73
C GLU A 281 -6.84 -23.09 -8.05
N GLN A 282 -6.43 -21.81 -8.03
CA GLN A 282 -6.32 -20.98 -9.23
C GLN A 282 -5.25 -21.52 -10.18
N VAL A 283 -4.06 -21.87 -9.66
CA VAL A 283 -2.98 -22.42 -10.48
C VAL A 283 -3.41 -23.74 -11.10
N HIS A 284 -4.04 -24.62 -10.32
CA HIS A 284 -4.57 -25.89 -10.82
C HIS A 284 -5.59 -25.66 -11.95
N TYR A 285 -6.60 -24.82 -11.71
CA TYR A 285 -7.63 -24.46 -12.68
C TYR A 285 -7.05 -23.98 -14.02
N LEU A 286 -6.02 -23.13 -13.97
CA LEU A 286 -5.39 -22.55 -15.15
C LEU A 286 -4.50 -23.55 -15.89
N VAL A 287 -3.76 -24.41 -15.17
CA VAL A 287 -2.92 -25.46 -15.76
C VAL A 287 -3.78 -26.48 -16.50
N GLU A 288 -4.87 -26.96 -15.90
CA GLU A 288 -5.79 -27.91 -16.53
C GLU A 288 -6.39 -27.37 -17.85
N ARG A 289 -6.53 -26.06 -17.96
CA ARG A 289 -7.05 -25.37 -19.16
C ARG A 289 -5.96 -24.91 -20.13
N GLY A 290 -4.69 -25.19 -19.84
CA GLY A 290 -3.57 -24.77 -20.68
C GLY A 290 -3.34 -23.25 -20.72
N LEU A 291 -3.89 -22.49 -19.77
CA LEU A 291 -3.79 -21.03 -19.68
C LEU A 291 -2.50 -20.55 -19.02
N LEU A 292 -1.81 -21.45 -18.29
CA LEU A 292 -0.47 -21.24 -17.75
C LEU A 292 0.54 -22.11 -18.50
N VAL A 293 1.16 -21.55 -19.53
CA VAL A 293 2.11 -22.27 -20.42
C VAL A 293 3.49 -22.43 -19.79
N GLN A 294 3.85 -21.59 -18.80
CA GLN A 294 5.13 -21.61 -18.08
C GLN A 294 4.90 -21.50 -16.57
N SER A 295 4.12 -22.41 -15.98
CA SER A 295 4.04 -22.45 -14.52
C SER A 295 5.42 -22.83 -13.97
N ASP A 296 5.94 -22.00 -13.06
CA ASP A 296 7.07 -22.39 -12.23
C ASP A 296 6.64 -23.64 -11.45
N THR A 297 7.15 -24.81 -11.85
CA THR A 297 6.78 -26.08 -11.24
C THR A 297 7.06 -26.08 -9.74
N ARG A 298 8.04 -25.29 -9.28
CA ARG A 298 8.32 -25.11 -7.86
C ARG A 298 7.20 -24.34 -7.15
N TYR A 299 6.63 -23.33 -7.81
CA TYR A 299 5.49 -22.57 -7.27
C TYR A 299 4.30 -23.50 -7.03
N GLN A 300 3.93 -24.28 -8.04
CA GLN A 300 2.80 -25.19 -7.98
C GLN A 300 3.00 -26.27 -6.92
N THR A 301 4.11 -27.00 -6.98
CA THR A 301 4.40 -28.09 -6.03
C THR A 301 4.48 -27.60 -4.59
N THR A 302 5.04 -26.41 -4.34
CA THR A 302 5.09 -25.80 -3.01
C THR A 302 3.68 -25.42 -2.52
N LEU A 303 2.83 -24.84 -3.37
CA LEU A 303 1.45 -24.52 -3.01
C LEU A 303 0.64 -25.78 -2.65
N THR A 304 0.76 -26.85 -3.43
CA THR A 304 0.09 -28.12 -3.15
C THR A 304 0.56 -28.71 -1.81
N ALA A 305 1.87 -28.74 -1.56
CA ALA A 305 2.41 -29.24 -0.28
C ALA A 305 1.98 -28.38 0.93
N LEU A 306 1.92 -27.06 0.78
CA LEU A 306 1.41 -26.16 1.82
C LEU A 306 -0.09 -26.35 2.03
N ARG A 307 -0.86 -26.61 0.97
CA ARG A 307 -2.30 -26.82 1.03
C ARG A 307 -2.67 -28.02 1.88
N GLU A 308 -1.89 -29.10 1.83
CA GLU A 308 -2.06 -30.29 2.67
C GLU A 308 -1.85 -30.02 4.17
N GLN A 309 -1.12 -28.96 4.53
CA GLN A 309 -0.85 -28.58 5.93
C GLN A 309 -1.96 -27.70 6.55
N VAL A 310 -2.89 -27.19 5.73
CA VAL A 310 -3.93 -26.24 6.18
C VAL A 310 -5.10 -27.00 6.80
N SER A 311 -5.42 -26.72 8.07
CA SER A 311 -6.47 -27.41 8.85
C SER A 311 -7.90 -26.95 8.55
N GLY A 312 -8.11 -26.16 7.50
CA GLY A 312 -9.43 -25.65 7.07
C GLY A 312 -9.86 -24.30 7.66
N GLU A 313 -9.13 -23.75 8.63
CA GLU A 313 -9.41 -22.41 9.16
C GLU A 313 -8.84 -21.31 8.26
N ALA A 314 -9.71 -20.51 7.63
CA ALA A 314 -9.31 -19.46 6.68
C ALA A 314 -8.33 -18.41 7.25
N ASN A 315 -8.37 -18.20 8.57
CA ASN A 315 -7.59 -17.20 9.31
C ASN A 315 -6.22 -17.68 9.79
N GLN A 316 -5.94 -18.98 9.69
CA GLN A 316 -4.67 -19.53 10.15
C GLN A 316 -3.53 -18.91 9.33
N ARG A 317 -2.51 -18.38 10.02
CA ARG A 317 -1.26 -17.93 9.38
C ARG A 317 -0.26 -19.07 9.35
N ILE A 318 0.14 -19.49 8.16
CA ILE A 318 1.14 -20.52 7.91
C ILE A 318 2.50 -19.84 7.76
N ARG A 319 3.43 -20.16 8.66
CA ARG A 319 4.84 -19.70 8.54
C ARG A 319 5.54 -20.51 7.47
N LEU A 320 6.31 -19.82 6.64
CA LEU A 320 7.07 -20.45 5.56
C LEU A 320 8.51 -20.70 6.01
N SER A 321 9.03 -21.87 5.67
CA SER A 321 10.48 -22.12 5.66
C SER A 321 11.16 -21.25 4.60
N GLN A 322 12.48 -21.10 4.71
CA GLN A 322 13.26 -20.35 3.73
C GLN A 322 13.16 -20.94 2.31
N GLU A 323 13.07 -22.27 2.22
CA GLU A 323 12.93 -22.98 0.94
C GLU A 323 11.57 -22.72 0.30
N GLU A 324 10.48 -22.85 1.07
CA GLU A 324 9.12 -22.54 0.61
C GLU A 324 9.01 -21.07 0.18
N ALA A 325 9.51 -20.14 1.00
CA ALA A 325 9.52 -18.71 0.66
C ALA A 325 10.29 -18.46 -0.65
N SER A 326 11.44 -19.11 -0.84
CA SER A 326 12.22 -19.00 -2.07
C SER A 326 11.52 -19.61 -3.29
N ALA A 327 10.75 -20.68 -3.12
CA ALA A 327 10.00 -21.32 -4.19
C ALA A 327 8.75 -20.51 -4.59
N LEU A 328 8.13 -19.82 -3.63
CA LEU A 328 6.96 -18.99 -3.88
C LEU A 328 7.30 -17.61 -4.46
N ALA A 329 8.40 -17.00 -4.02
CA ALA A 329 8.76 -15.61 -4.31
C ALA A 329 8.80 -15.18 -5.80
N PRO A 330 9.16 -16.05 -6.77
CA PRO A 330 9.16 -15.65 -8.18
C PRO A 330 7.76 -15.36 -8.73
N SER A 331 6.76 -16.11 -8.28
CA SER A 331 5.40 -16.14 -8.86
C SER A 331 4.33 -15.55 -7.94
N LEU A 332 4.55 -15.58 -6.63
CA LEU A 332 3.62 -14.99 -5.66
C LEU A 332 3.45 -13.49 -5.95
N ASN A 333 2.19 -13.05 -5.97
CA ASN A 333 1.79 -11.69 -6.31
C ASN A 333 2.21 -11.21 -7.71
N ARG A 334 2.58 -12.12 -8.63
CA ARG A 334 2.78 -11.79 -10.06
C ARG A 334 1.52 -11.97 -10.88
N ILE A 335 1.41 -11.24 -11.97
CA ILE A 335 0.41 -11.52 -13.00
C ILE A 335 1.00 -12.58 -13.94
N LEU A 336 0.62 -13.84 -13.72
CA LEU A 336 1.07 -15.02 -14.49
C LEU A 336 0.18 -15.26 -15.73
N HIS A 337 -1.11 -15.04 -15.56
CA HIS A 337 -2.11 -15.05 -16.63
C HIS A 337 -3.04 -13.85 -16.48
N TYR A 338 -3.38 -13.24 -17.61
CA TYR A 338 -4.26 -12.10 -17.71
C TYR A 338 -5.25 -12.35 -18.84
N ALA A 339 -6.51 -12.61 -18.50
CA ALA A 339 -7.52 -12.97 -19.48
C ALA A 339 -7.99 -11.74 -20.26
N ASP A 340 -8.30 -11.96 -21.53
CA ASP A 340 -8.93 -10.93 -22.36
C ASP A 340 -10.33 -10.62 -21.85
N ASN A 341 -10.67 -9.34 -21.82
CA ASN A 341 -11.97 -8.86 -21.37
C ASN A 341 -12.36 -7.57 -22.10
N PRO A 342 -12.68 -7.67 -23.40
CA PRO A 342 -12.91 -6.53 -24.28
C PRO A 342 -14.24 -5.84 -23.98
N ALA A 343 -14.33 -4.55 -24.34
CA ALA A 343 -15.58 -3.81 -24.29
C ALA A 343 -16.56 -4.40 -25.31
N LEU A 344 -17.85 -4.36 -24.97
CA LEU A 344 -18.92 -4.88 -25.82
C LEU A 344 -19.50 -3.77 -26.70
N PRO A 345 -19.55 -3.93 -28.03
CA PRO A 345 -20.07 -2.89 -28.93
C PRO A 345 -21.53 -2.48 -28.69
N ARG A 346 -22.34 -3.38 -28.09
CA ARG A 346 -23.76 -3.13 -27.79
C ARG A 346 -23.99 -2.61 -26.36
N GLY A 347 -22.92 -2.25 -25.67
CA GLY A 347 -22.96 -1.92 -24.25
C GLY A 347 -23.00 -3.14 -23.34
N ALA A 348 -22.68 -2.94 -22.07
CA ALA A 348 -22.61 -3.97 -21.06
C ALA A 348 -23.88 -4.03 -20.17
N LEU A 349 -24.54 -2.89 -19.95
CA LEU A 349 -25.79 -2.84 -19.18
C LEU A 349 -26.95 -3.50 -19.91
N ASN A 350 -27.86 -4.11 -19.15
CA ASN A 350 -29.09 -4.68 -19.67
C ASN A 350 -29.99 -3.56 -20.24
N PRO A 351 -30.37 -3.62 -21.53
CA PRO A 351 -31.20 -2.59 -22.15
C PRO A 351 -32.64 -2.54 -21.63
N GLU A 352 -33.10 -3.57 -20.90
CA GLU A 352 -34.46 -3.64 -20.32
C GLU A 352 -34.59 -2.91 -18.97
N LEU A 353 -33.51 -2.33 -18.45
CA LEU A 353 -33.53 -1.59 -17.19
C LEU A 353 -34.44 -0.36 -17.29
N ASN A 354 -35.45 -0.28 -16.42
CA ASN A 354 -36.30 0.89 -16.30
C ASN A 354 -35.59 1.99 -15.49
N VAL A 355 -34.72 2.75 -16.16
CA VAL A 355 -33.89 3.82 -15.56
C VAL A 355 -34.74 4.77 -14.70
N LYS A 356 -35.86 5.26 -15.24
CA LYS A 356 -36.70 6.24 -14.55
C LYS A 356 -37.26 5.69 -13.24
N GLU A 357 -37.74 4.46 -13.23
CA GLU A 357 -38.27 3.82 -12.03
C GLU A 357 -37.17 3.55 -11.00
N ILE A 358 -36.00 3.11 -11.44
CA ILE A 358 -34.84 2.86 -10.58
C ILE A 358 -34.41 4.16 -9.89
N GLU A 359 -34.28 5.26 -10.63
CA GLU A 359 -33.92 6.57 -10.08
C GLU A 359 -35.01 7.12 -9.15
N GLN A 360 -36.29 6.92 -9.48
CA GLN A 360 -37.40 7.30 -8.60
C GLN A 360 -37.33 6.54 -7.27
N ARG A 361 -37.06 5.23 -7.31
CA ARG A 361 -36.88 4.41 -6.10
C ARG A 361 -35.68 4.84 -5.29
N TYR A 362 -34.54 5.15 -5.93
CA TYR A 362 -33.35 5.64 -5.25
C TYR A 362 -33.65 6.92 -4.48
N ASN A 363 -34.23 7.91 -5.17
CA ASN A 363 -34.52 9.23 -4.61
C ASN A 363 -35.66 9.23 -3.57
N ALA A 364 -36.56 8.24 -3.63
CA ALA A 364 -37.64 8.10 -2.67
C ALA A 364 -37.22 7.37 -1.38
N ASN A 365 -36.13 6.59 -1.41
CA ASN A 365 -35.62 5.89 -0.24
C ASN A 365 -34.73 6.81 0.60
N GLN A 366 -34.96 6.83 1.92
CA GLN A 366 -34.15 7.56 2.88
C GLN A 366 -33.81 6.64 4.06
N PRO A 367 -32.54 6.23 4.24
CA PRO A 367 -31.40 6.56 3.37
C PRO A 367 -31.46 5.82 2.02
N GLU A 368 -30.67 6.29 1.06
CA GLU A 368 -30.69 5.80 -0.32
C GLU A 368 -30.10 4.39 -0.39
N ILE A 369 -30.96 3.36 -0.37
CA ILE A 369 -30.58 1.95 -0.51
C ILE A 369 -31.52 1.29 -1.51
N ILE A 370 -31.01 0.82 -2.65
CA ILE A 370 -31.78 0.04 -3.62
C ILE A 370 -30.96 -1.12 -4.17
N TYR A 371 -31.63 -2.12 -4.73
CA TYR A 371 -30.98 -3.07 -5.63
C TYR A 371 -31.70 -3.19 -6.97
N ILE A 372 -30.91 -3.57 -7.98
CA ILE A 372 -31.30 -3.81 -9.37
C ILE A 372 -30.96 -5.27 -9.66
N ASP A 373 -31.94 -6.04 -10.13
CA ASP A 373 -31.72 -7.40 -10.63
C ASP A 373 -31.42 -7.37 -12.13
N THR A 374 -30.58 -8.29 -12.59
CA THR A 374 -30.17 -8.42 -13.99
C THR A 374 -29.53 -7.13 -14.53
N LEU A 375 -28.53 -6.62 -13.79
CA LEU A 375 -27.84 -5.37 -14.14
C LEU A 375 -27.18 -5.45 -15.53
N LEU A 376 -26.45 -6.53 -15.78
CA LEU A 376 -25.62 -6.72 -16.95
C LEU A 376 -26.32 -7.60 -17.98
N ARG A 377 -25.97 -7.41 -19.27
CA ARG A 377 -26.27 -8.40 -20.31
C ARG A 377 -25.62 -9.75 -19.98
N PRO A 378 -26.20 -10.89 -20.39
CA PRO A 378 -25.61 -12.21 -20.15
C PRO A 378 -24.17 -12.33 -20.64
N GLU A 379 -23.85 -11.74 -21.81
CA GLU A 379 -22.50 -11.78 -22.39
C GLU A 379 -21.49 -10.98 -21.54
N ALA A 380 -21.90 -9.84 -20.99
CA ALA A 380 -21.06 -9.04 -20.11
C ALA A 380 -20.78 -9.75 -18.77
N LEU A 381 -21.82 -10.37 -18.19
CA LEU A 381 -21.68 -11.17 -16.98
C LEU A 381 -20.72 -12.35 -17.20
N ALA A 382 -20.88 -13.09 -18.30
CA ALA A 382 -20.02 -14.22 -18.63
C ALA A 382 -18.56 -13.80 -18.85
N ALA A 383 -18.33 -12.69 -19.58
CA ALA A 383 -16.98 -12.15 -19.78
C ALA A 383 -16.30 -11.71 -18.47
N LEU A 384 -17.05 -11.06 -17.55
CA LEU A 384 -16.53 -10.73 -16.23
C LEU A 384 -16.23 -11.96 -15.36
N GLN A 385 -17.11 -12.97 -15.39
CA GLN A 385 -16.88 -14.24 -14.70
C GLN A 385 -15.59 -14.89 -15.19
N GLN A 386 -15.40 -14.99 -16.50
CA GLN A 386 -14.19 -15.53 -17.10
C GLN A 386 -12.95 -14.73 -16.66
N PHE A 387 -12.98 -13.40 -16.83
CA PHE A 387 -11.88 -12.53 -16.46
C PHE A 387 -11.44 -12.71 -15.00
N CYS A 388 -12.40 -12.76 -14.07
CA CYS A 388 -12.15 -12.89 -12.64
C CYS A 388 -11.71 -14.31 -12.20
N ARG A 389 -12.08 -15.36 -12.95
CA ARG A 389 -11.61 -16.73 -12.73
C ARG A 389 -10.20 -16.93 -13.28
N GLU A 390 -9.97 -16.48 -14.50
CA GLU A 390 -8.73 -16.79 -15.23
C GLU A 390 -7.58 -15.83 -14.86
N SER A 391 -7.88 -14.56 -14.59
CA SER A 391 -6.82 -13.58 -14.32
C SER A 391 -6.21 -13.79 -12.92
N THR A 392 -4.89 -13.84 -12.90
CA THR A 392 -4.08 -13.88 -11.67
C THR A 392 -3.91 -12.46 -11.11
N ILE A 393 -5.02 -11.80 -10.77
CA ILE A 393 -5.07 -10.40 -10.33
C ILE A 393 -5.41 -10.24 -8.83
N TRP A 394 -5.65 -11.35 -8.15
CA TRP A 394 -5.92 -11.42 -6.72
C TRP A 394 -4.59 -11.35 -5.97
N LYS A 395 -4.30 -10.22 -5.30
CA LYS A 395 -2.96 -9.92 -4.75
C LYS A 395 -2.95 -9.62 -3.27
N LYS A 396 -3.95 -8.89 -2.80
CA LYS A 396 -4.01 -8.45 -1.41
C LYS A 396 -4.82 -9.44 -0.61
N ASP A 397 -4.17 -10.27 0.19
CA ASP A 397 -4.85 -11.11 1.16
C ASP A 397 -5.18 -10.33 2.42
N TYR A 398 -6.31 -10.68 3.02
CA TYR A 398 -6.82 -10.04 4.21
C TYR A 398 -7.12 -11.09 5.27
N GLU A 399 -7.19 -10.61 6.51
CA GLU A 399 -7.80 -11.36 7.59
C GLU A 399 -9.23 -11.81 7.21
N ASP A 400 -9.62 -12.94 7.73
CA ASP A 400 -10.81 -13.76 7.52
C ASP A 400 -11.07 -14.27 6.11
N GLY A 401 -10.03 -14.34 5.27
CA GLY A 401 -10.05 -15.21 4.11
C GLY A 401 -10.76 -14.63 2.90
N TYR A 402 -10.39 -13.41 2.54
CA TYR A 402 -10.70 -12.83 1.25
C TYR A 402 -9.46 -12.24 0.62
N ILE A 403 -9.48 -12.15 -0.70
CA ILE A 403 -8.38 -11.65 -1.49
C ILE A 403 -8.91 -10.59 -2.44
N GLY A 404 -8.20 -9.48 -2.53
CA GLY A 404 -8.57 -8.31 -3.30
C GLY A 404 -7.79 -8.15 -4.60
N ALA A 405 -8.48 -7.57 -5.57
CA ALA A 405 -7.95 -7.05 -6.82
C ALA A 405 -8.39 -5.59 -6.99
N PHE A 406 -7.46 -4.70 -7.37
CA PHE A 406 -7.69 -3.25 -7.51
C PHE A 406 -7.32 -2.77 -8.91
N LEU A 407 -7.94 -1.68 -9.40
CA LEU A 407 -7.76 -1.18 -10.78
C LEU A 407 -6.29 -1.09 -11.20
N GLY A 408 -5.48 -0.33 -10.47
CA GLY A 408 -4.05 -0.15 -10.76
C GLY A 408 -3.15 -1.31 -10.34
N GLU A 409 -3.72 -2.43 -9.89
CA GLU A 409 -3.00 -3.67 -9.52
C GLU A 409 -3.36 -4.85 -10.42
N GLY A 410 -4.15 -4.61 -11.47
CA GLY A 410 -4.48 -5.60 -12.51
C GLY A 410 -5.97 -5.81 -12.72
N PHE A 411 -6.86 -5.24 -11.89
CA PHE A 411 -8.31 -5.41 -12.07
C PHE A 411 -8.89 -4.61 -13.24
N SER A 412 -8.13 -3.71 -13.88
CA SER A 412 -8.61 -2.88 -14.98
C SER A 412 -8.77 -3.64 -16.32
N SER A 413 -9.97 -3.72 -16.87
CA SER A 413 -10.22 -4.23 -18.23
C SER A 413 -11.11 -3.28 -19.05
N PRO A 414 -11.08 -3.35 -20.39
CA PRO A 414 -12.01 -2.59 -21.24
C PRO A 414 -13.47 -2.73 -20.82
N LEU A 415 -13.96 -3.95 -20.57
CA LEU A 415 -15.35 -4.15 -20.15
C LEU A 415 -15.64 -3.55 -18.77
N LEU A 416 -14.71 -3.68 -17.82
CA LEU A 416 -14.91 -3.14 -16.47
C LEU A 416 -15.03 -1.61 -16.50
N LEU A 417 -14.16 -0.94 -17.26
CA LEU A 417 -14.20 0.51 -17.44
C LEU A 417 -15.46 0.96 -18.21
N GLN A 418 -15.90 0.17 -19.20
CA GLN A 418 -17.17 0.39 -19.89
C GLN A 418 -18.37 0.31 -18.93
N ILE A 419 -18.47 -0.73 -18.11
CA ILE A 419 -19.58 -0.88 -17.14
C ILE A 419 -19.61 0.30 -16.18
N ALA A 420 -18.44 0.73 -15.69
CA ALA A 420 -18.36 1.85 -14.78
C ALA A 420 -18.89 3.16 -15.40
N GLU A 421 -18.50 3.46 -16.64
CA GLU A 421 -18.97 4.66 -17.34
C GLU A 421 -20.43 4.56 -17.80
N GLU A 422 -20.89 3.38 -18.24
CA GLU A 422 -22.28 3.15 -18.59
C GLU A 422 -23.22 3.30 -17.39
N LEU A 423 -22.85 2.80 -16.20
CA LEU A 423 -23.62 3.04 -14.96
C LEU A 423 -23.79 4.53 -14.71
N ARG A 424 -22.69 5.27 -14.72
CA ARG A 424 -22.68 6.70 -14.44
C ARG A 424 -23.54 7.50 -15.43
N THR A 425 -23.49 7.14 -16.71
CA THR A 425 -24.21 7.83 -17.78
C THR A 425 -25.66 7.40 -17.92
N ALA A 426 -25.99 6.15 -17.61
CA ALA A 426 -27.35 5.64 -17.65
C ALA A 426 -28.23 6.14 -16.49
N PHE A 427 -27.64 6.42 -15.32
CA PHE A 427 -28.37 6.86 -14.13
C PHE A 427 -27.92 8.25 -13.62
N PRO A 428 -28.12 9.34 -14.40
CA PRO A 428 -27.69 10.69 -14.01
C PRO A 428 -28.38 11.25 -12.75
N GLY A 429 -29.56 10.73 -12.41
CA GLY A 429 -30.29 11.05 -11.17
C GLY A 429 -29.71 10.39 -9.91
N ILE A 430 -28.84 9.38 -10.06
CA ILE A 430 -28.09 8.74 -8.96
C ILE A 430 -26.66 9.27 -8.93
N PHE A 431 -25.97 9.22 -10.07
CA PHE A 431 -24.54 9.52 -10.12
C PHE A 431 -24.24 11.00 -10.35
N HIS A 432 -25.19 11.81 -10.83
CA HIS A 432 -24.97 13.22 -11.11
C HIS A 432 -23.69 13.45 -11.95
N GLN A 433 -22.76 14.25 -11.44
CA GLN A 433 -21.44 14.47 -12.02
C GLN A 433 -20.36 13.57 -11.39
N HIS A 434 -20.70 12.76 -10.40
CA HIS A 434 -19.77 11.89 -9.68
C HIS A 434 -19.05 10.95 -10.63
N ARG A 435 -17.72 11.05 -10.64
CA ARG A 435 -16.84 10.16 -11.40
C ARG A 435 -16.37 8.99 -10.54
N LEU A 436 -15.99 7.90 -11.20
CA LEU A 436 -15.41 6.75 -10.52
C LEU A 436 -14.12 7.16 -9.80
N LEU A 437 -14.07 7.02 -8.48
CA LEU A 437 -12.86 7.25 -7.69
C LEU A 437 -12.02 5.99 -7.59
N GLN A 438 -12.67 4.85 -7.40
CA GLN A 438 -12.00 3.57 -7.21
C GLN A 438 -12.92 2.40 -7.56
N ALA A 439 -12.31 1.30 -7.96
CA ALA A 439 -12.98 0.02 -8.10
C ALA A 439 -12.09 -1.11 -7.58
N TRP A 440 -12.73 -2.14 -7.02
CA TRP A 440 -12.07 -3.37 -6.61
C TRP A 440 -13.02 -4.56 -6.72
N ALA A 441 -12.45 -5.75 -6.61
CA ALA A 441 -13.19 -6.97 -6.37
C ALA A 441 -12.62 -7.71 -5.17
N PHE A 442 -13.50 -8.37 -4.41
CA PHE A 442 -13.11 -9.34 -3.40
C PHE A 442 -13.62 -10.72 -3.78
N LYS A 443 -12.70 -11.68 -3.79
CA LYS A 443 -13.00 -13.12 -3.89
C LYS A 443 -12.88 -13.71 -2.49
N GLN A 444 -13.96 -14.34 -2.02
CA GLN A 444 -14.07 -14.82 -0.64
C GLN A 444 -13.87 -16.33 -0.54
N ASP A 445 -13.46 -16.80 0.63
CA ASP A 445 -13.50 -18.22 0.95
C ASP A 445 -14.92 -18.76 1.06
N SER A 446 -15.09 -20.03 0.73
CA SER A 446 -16.40 -20.65 0.45
C SER A 446 -17.33 -20.64 1.65
N ALA A 447 -16.79 -20.76 2.87
CA ALA A 447 -17.54 -20.62 4.11
C ALA A 447 -16.90 -19.53 4.98
N ARG A 448 -17.65 -18.47 5.29
CA ARG A 448 -17.11 -17.33 6.04
C ARG A 448 -18.16 -16.66 6.93
N ARG A 449 -17.68 -16.18 8.08
CA ARG A 449 -18.39 -15.21 8.93
C ARG A 449 -18.46 -13.84 8.26
N PRO A 450 -19.42 -12.97 8.66
CA PRO A 450 -19.52 -11.61 8.15
C PRO A 450 -18.20 -10.85 8.16
N LEU A 451 -18.03 -9.97 7.18
CA LEU A 451 -16.95 -8.97 7.23
C LEU A 451 -17.19 -8.00 8.39
N LYS A 452 -16.16 -7.27 8.78
CA LYS A 452 -16.31 -6.18 9.74
C LYS A 452 -17.21 -5.06 9.18
N ILE A 453 -17.95 -4.40 10.08
CA ILE A 453 -18.78 -3.24 9.73
C ILE A 453 -17.87 -2.08 9.34
N HIS A 454 -18.12 -1.47 8.18
CA HIS A 454 -17.35 -0.32 7.69
C HIS A 454 -18.23 0.60 6.85
N ALA A 455 -17.69 1.76 6.46
CA ALA A 455 -18.28 2.67 5.49
C ALA A 455 -17.20 3.09 4.48
N ASP A 456 -17.61 3.60 3.32
CA ASP A 456 -16.68 3.98 2.25
C ASP A 456 -16.66 5.49 2.06
N ALA A 457 -15.48 6.05 1.75
CA ALA A 457 -15.30 7.49 1.56
C ALA A 457 -15.70 7.95 0.14
N ALA A 458 -16.97 7.81 -0.22
CA ALA A 458 -17.51 8.20 -1.53
C ALA A 458 -18.93 8.77 -1.42
N ALA A 459 -19.55 9.16 -2.54
CA ALA A 459 -20.95 9.58 -2.55
C ALA A 459 -21.88 8.40 -2.80
N VAL A 460 -21.58 7.60 -3.83
CA VAL A 460 -22.39 6.46 -4.25
C VAL A 460 -21.55 5.20 -4.30
N ASN A 461 -22.04 4.16 -3.62
CA ASN A 461 -21.45 2.83 -3.61
C ASN A 461 -22.28 1.90 -4.50
N VAL A 462 -21.62 1.16 -5.38
CA VAL A 462 -22.24 0.10 -6.19
C VAL A 462 -21.52 -1.20 -5.91
N ASN A 463 -22.23 -2.17 -5.33
CA ASN A 463 -21.74 -3.55 -5.18
C ASN A 463 -22.54 -4.47 -6.08
N PHE A 464 -21.89 -5.34 -6.84
CA PHE A 464 -22.59 -6.36 -7.61
C PHE A 464 -21.86 -7.69 -7.62
N TRP A 465 -22.65 -8.76 -7.77
CA TRP A 465 -22.17 -10.13 -7.66
C TRP A 465 -22.18 -10.85 -8.98
N ILE A 466 -21.14 -11.64 -9.22
CA ILE A 466 -20.99 -12.33 -10.50
C ILE A 466 -20.95 -13.86 -10.38
N THR A 467 -20.82 -14.43 -9.19
CA THR A 467 -20.80 -15.89 -9.03
C THR A 467 -22.19 -16.47 -9.33
N PRO A 468 -22.31 -17.62 -10.04
CA PRO A 468 -23.62 -18.23 -10.30
C PRO A 468 -24.46 -18.47 -9.04
N ASP A 469 -25.79 -18.34 -9.15
CA ASP A 469 -26.71 -18.46 -8.00
C ASP A 469 -26.65 -19.84 -7.32
N ASP A 470 -26.49 -20.89 -8.11
CA ASP A 470 -26.43 -22.28 -7.64
C ASP A 470 -25.18 -22.56 -6.78
N ALA A 471 -24.17 -21.68 -6.84
CA ALA A 471 -23.00 -21.75 -5.98
C ALA A 471 -23.32 -21.39 -4.53
N ASN A 472 -24.32 -20.55 -4.28
CA ASN A 472 -24.75 -20.18 -2.93
C ASN A 472 -25.66 -21.27 -2.35
N LEU A 473 -25.22 -21.89 -1.25
CA LEU A 473 -25.92 -22.96 -0.56
C LEU A 473 -26.96 -22.43 0.44
N ASP A 474 -26.96 -21.12 0.72
CA ASP A 474 -27.99 -20.44 1.50
C ASP A 474 -28.51 -19.21 0.73
N PRO A 475 -29.62 -19.36 -0.03
CA PRO A 475 -30.20 -18.25 -0.81
C PRO A 475 -30.64 -17.03 0.02
N ALA A 476 -30.75 -17.16 1.35
CA ALA A 476 -31.11 -16.07 2.24
C ALA A 476 -29.90 -15.27 2.74
N SER A 477 -28.67 -15.65 2.40
CA SER A 477 -27.44 -14.97 2.80
C SER A 477 -26.49 -14.67 1.63
N GLY A 478 -25.19 -14.44 1.91
CA GLY A 478 -24.15 -14.16 0.93
C GLY A 478 -24.14 -12.75 0.34
N GLY A 479 -25.08 -11.89 0.71
CA GLY A 479 -25.19 -10.54 0.16
C GLY A 479 -24.48 -9.48 1.01
N LEU A 480 -25.12 -8.33 1.19
CA LEU A 480 -24.66 -7.26 2.08
C LEU A 480 -25.75 -6.92 3.10
N ILE A 481 -25.31 -6.50 4.28
CA ILE A 481 -26.16 -5.87 5.30
C ILE A 481 -25.74 -4.40 5.35
N VAL A 482 -26.69 -3.49 5.14
CA VAL A 482 -26.47 -2.04 5.17
C VAL A 482 -27.30 -1.45 6.30
N TRP A 483 -26.69 -0.70 7.20
CA TRP A 483 -27.39 0.00 8.26
C TRP A 483 -27.86 1.37 7.78
N ASP A 484 -29.03 1.79 8.24
CA ASP A 484 -29.63 3.08 7.90
C ASP A 484 -28.96 4.30 8.57
N LYS A 485 -27.68 4.18 8.96
CA LYS A 485 -26.90 5.23 9.61
C LYS A 485 -25.59 5.46 8.89
N GLU A 486 -25.36 6.73 8.60
CA GLU A 486 -24.07 7.22 8.10
C GLU A 486 -23.00 7.16 9.21
N ALA A 487 -21.75 6.91 8.80
CA ALA A 487 -20.60 7.15 9.65
C ALA A 487 -20.59 8.61 10.10
N PRO A 488 -20.34 8.93 11.39
CA PRO A 488 -20.25 10.31 11.85
C PRO A 488 -19.25 11.15 11.05
N ARG A 489 -19.55 12.44 10.85
CA ARG A 489 -18.75 13.35 10.02
C ARG A 489 -17.40 13.68 10.64
N ASP A 490 -17.31 13.65 11.96
CA ASP A 490 -16.09 13.83 12.75
C ASP A 490 -15.21 12.57 12.82
N TRP A 491 -15.68 11.43 12.30
CA TRP A 491 -14.89 10.21 12.25
C TRP A 491 -14.05 10.16 10.97
N ASP A 492 -12.75 9.92 11.13
CA ASP A 492 -11.85 9.68 10.01
C ASP A 492 -11.99 8.24 9.46
N PHE A 493 -11.35 8.01 8.31
CA PHE A 493 -11.33 6.70 7.65
C PHE A 493 -10.84 5.57 8.57
N LYS A 494 -9.86 5.85 9.44
CA LYS A 494 -9.31 4.84 10.34
C LYS A 494 -10.34 4.39 11.37
N VAL A 495 -11.16 5.31 11.88
CA VAL A 495 -12.21 5.00 12.85
C VAL A 495 -13.26 4.07 12.25
N TYR A 496 -13.75 4.33 11.03
CA TYR A 496 -14.81 3.50 10.43
C TYR A 496 -14.32 2.35 9.55
N ASN A 497 -13.00 2.16 9.33
CA ASN A 497 -12.46 1.01 8.57
C ASN A 497 -11.50 0.10 9.36
N SER A 498 -11.11 0.43 10.60
CA SER A 498 -10.22 -0.43 11.39
C SER A 498 -10.97 -1.41 12.29
N THR A 499 -10.42 -2.62 12.41
CA THR A 499 -10.94 -3.65 13.31
C THR A 499 -10.92 -3.19 14.78
N ALA A 500 -9.95 -2.33 15.14
CA ALA A 500 -9.81 -1.80 16.50
C ALA A 500 -11.02 -0.97 16.98
N PHE A 501 -11.82 -0.43 16.05
CA PHE A 501 -12.97 0.44 16.37
C PHE A 501 -14.32 -0.25 16.16
N GLN A 502 -14.35 -1.56 15.88
CA GLN A 502 -15.61 -2.32 15.79
C GLN A 502 -16.52 -2.17 17.02
N PRO A 503 -16.01 -2.17 18.27
CA PRO A 503 -16.86 -1.91 19.44
C PRO A 503 -17.53 -0.54 19.39
N LYS A 504 -16.78 0.51 18.99
CA LYS A 504 -17.28 1.88 18.86
C LYS A 504 -18.37 2.00 17.80
N ILE A 505 -18.19 1.34 16.65
CA ILE A 505 -19.19 1.30 15.56
C ILE A 505 -20.47 0.61 16.04
N ARG A 506 -20.35 -0.56 16.68
CA ARG A 506 -21.52 -1.31 17.19
C ARG A 506 -22.28 -0.55 18.27
N GLU A 507 -21.56 0.11 19.18
CA GLU A 507 -22.16 0.98 20.19
C GLU A 507 -22.94 2.13 19.56
N PHE A 508 -22.35 2.82 18.56
CA PHE A 508 -23.03 3.88 17.82
C PHE A 508 -24.30 3.39 17.12
N LEU A 509 -24.23 2.27 16.40
CA LEU A 509 -25.39 1.69 15.70
C LEU A 509 -26.51 1.31 16.68
N ASN A 510 -26.17 0.74 17.84
CA ASN A 510 -27.15 0.41 18.87
C ASN A 510 -27.79 1.67 19.49
N GLN A 511 -26.99 2.67 19.86
CA GLN A 511 -27.47 3.90 20.49
C GLN A 511 -28.31 4.77 19.54
N SER A 512 -27.98 4.75 18.25
CA SER A 512 -28.72 5.49 17.22
C SER A 512 -30.00 4.78 16.75
N GLY A 513 -30.29 3.58 17.27
CA GLY A 513 -31.44 2.78 16.86
C GLY A 513 -31.35 2.34 15.39
N ALA A 514 -30.14 2.04 14.91
CA ALA A 514 -29.88 1.69 13.52
C ALA A 514 -30.65 0.42 13.12
N SER A 515 -31.29 0.47 11.96
CA SER A 515 -32.02 -0.63 11.36
C SER A 515 -31.21 -1.24 10.19
N PRO A 516 -30.97 -2.56 10.20
CA PRO A 516 -30.27 -3.22 9.10
C PRO A 516 -31.21 -3.50 7.93
N VAL A 517 -30.78 -3.15 6.73
CA VAL A 517 -31.37 -3.56 5.44
C VAL A 517 -30.52 -4.69 4.89
N LYS A 518 -31.07 -5.90 4.94
CA LYS A 518 -30.42 -7.11 4.42
C LYS A 518 -30.77 -7.29 2.94
N VAL A 519 -29.76 -7.29 2.08
CA VAL A 519 -29.90 -7.59 0.65
C VAL A 519 -29.25 -8.94 0.39
N PRO A 520 -30.02 -10.02 0.16
CA PRO A 520 -29.45 -11.34 -0.08
C PRO A 520 -28.73 -11.40 -1.43
N TYR A 521 -27.79 -12.33 -1.51
CA TYR A 521 -27.03 -12.60 -2.72
C TYR A 521 -27.95 -12.92 -3.90
N ARG A 522 -27.59 -12.40 -5.07
CA ARG A 522 -28.06 -12.91 -6.35
C ARG A 522 -27.04 -12.57 -7.43
N ALA A 523 -26.72 -13.53 -8.29
CA ALA A 523 -25.89 -13.32 -9.47
C ALA A 523 -26.51 -12.22 -10.33
N ASN A 524 -25.68 -11.28 -10.80
CA ASN A 524 -26.10 -10.14 -11.61
C ASN A 524 -27.06 -9.16 -10.91
N ARG A 525 -27.15 -9.19 -9.58
CA ARG A 525 -27.77 -8.13 -8.78
C ARG A 525 -26.73 -7.08 -8.42
N ALA A 526 -27.13 -5.82 -8.52
CA ALA A 526 -26.37 -4.68 -8.05
C ALA A 526 -27.10 -3.99 -6.90
N LEU A 527 -26.41 -3.75 -5.79
CA LEU A 527 -26.83 -2.93 -4.66
C LEU A 527 -26.19 -1.53 -4.83
N ILE A 528 -27.03 -0.50 -4.90
CA ILE A 528 -26.63 0.90 -5.02
C ILE A 528 -27.08 1.64 -3.77
N PHE A 529 -26.16 2.32 -3.10
CA PHE A 529 -26.46 3.01 -1.86
C PHE A 529 -25.53 4.21 -1.57
N ASN A 530 -25.95 5.08 -0.65
CA ASN A 530 -25.11 6.14 -0.09
C ASN A 530 -23.87 5.54 0.60
N SER A 531 -22.66 5.88 0.13
CA SER A 531 -21.42 5.23 0.60
C SER A 531 -21.09 5.47 2.08
N ASP A 532 -21.66 6.53 2.68
CA ASP A 532 -21.44 6.84 4.09
C ASP A 532 -22.14 5.87 5.03
N LEU A 533 -23.11 5.08 4.53
CA LEU A 533 -23.82 4.10 5.33
C LEU A 533 -22.88 2.96 5.77
N PHE A 534 -22.98 2.62 7.04
CA PHE A 534 -22.31 1.43 7.55
C PHE A 534 -22.84 0.18 6.85
N HIS A 535 -21.95 -0.74 6.50
CA HIS A 535 -22.29 -1.99 5.85
C HIS A 535 -21.26 -3.09 6.13
N GLU A 536 -21.67 -4.34 5.93
CA GLU A 536 -20.80 -5.51 5.99
C GLU A 536 -21.25 -6.59 5.00
N SER A 537 -20.34 -7.50 4.63
CA SER A 537 -20.75 -8.74 3.96
C SER A 537 -21.48 -9.65 4.93
N ASP A 538 -22.63 -10.15 4.49
CA ASP A 538 -23.33 -11.19 5.21
C ASP A 538 -22.52 -12.50 5.22
N THR A 539 -22.95 -13.44 6.06
CA THR A 539 -22.42 -14.81 6.11
C THR A 539 -22.40 -15.39 4.69
N CYS A 540 -21.30 -16.02 4.33
CA CYS A 540 -21.13 -16.67 3.03
C CYS A 540 -21.09 -18.18 3.21
N VAL A 541 -21.98 -18.87 2.50
CA VAL A 541 -22.06 -20.33 2.45
C VAL A 541 -22.16 -20.75 0.99
N PHE A 542 -21.01 -20.91 0.34
CA PHE A 542 -20.89 -21.29 -1.07
C PHE A 542 -20.25 -22.67 -1.19
N ARG A 543 -20.47 -23.35 -2.32
CA ARG A 543 -19.80 -24.62 -2.60
C ARG A 543 -18.28 -24.46 -2.51
N ASP A 544 -17.64 -25.47 -1.95
CA ASP A 544 -16.20 -25.44 -1.68
C ASP A 544 -15.37 -25.86 -2.90
N ASP A 545 -15.46 -25.07 -3.95
CA ASP A 545 -14.68 -25.21 -5.18
C ASP A 545 -14.27 -23.83 -5.74
N TYR A 546 -13.26 -23.82 -6.60
CA TYR A 546 -12.66 -22.59 -7.10
C TYR A 546 -13.66 -21.66 -7.82
N GLU A 547 -14.55 -22.24 -8.63
CA GLU A 547 -15.46 -21.51 -9.52
C GLU A 547 -16.67 -20.96 -8.77
N SER A 548 -17.02 -21.58 -7.63
CA SER A 548 -18.15 -21.24 -6.78
C SER A 548 -17.82 -20.20 -5.71
N ARG A 549 -16.57 -19.73 -5.61
CA ARG A 549 -16.19 -18.65 -4.69
C ARG A 549 -16.99 -17.39 -4.98
N ARG A 550 -17.57 -16.79 -3.93
CA ARG A 550 -18.29 -15.52 -4.05
C ARG A 550 -17.33 -14.41 -4.50
N ILE A 551 -17.71 -13.71 -5.56
CA ILE A 551 -17.01 -12.52 -6.05
C ILE A 551 -17.95 -11.32 -5.97
N ASN A 552 -17.52 -10.32 -5.21
CA ASN A 552 -18.17 -9.03 -5.08
C ASN A 552 -17.32 -7.97 -5.75
N ILE A 553 -17.88 -7.26 -6.74
CA ILE A 553 -17.24 -6.12 -7.39
C ILE A 553 -17.84 -4.84 -6.81
N THR A 554 -16.98 -3.90 -6.44
CA THR A 554 -17.38 -2.62 -5.84
C THR A 554 -16.86 -1.47 -6.67
N PHE A 555 -17.75 -0.51 -6.97
CA PHE A 555 -17.42 0.77 -7.58
C PHE A 555 -17.80 1.92 -6.64
N LEU A 556 -16.88 2.86 -6.45
CA LEU A 556 -17.11 4.07 -5.68
C LEU A 556 -17.15 5.29 -6.60
N TYR A 557 -18.24 6.04 -6.55
CA TYR A 557 -18.43 7.26 -7.34
C TYR A 557 -18.51 8.48 -6.46
N GLY A 558 -17.76 9.51 -6.85
CA GLY A 558 -17.84 10.83 -6.23
C GLY A 558 -17.36 10.82 -4.79
N ARG A 559 -17.15 12.02 -4.25
CA ARG A 559 -16.65 12.16 -2.90
C ARG A 559 -17.78 12.39 -1.93
N ARG A 560 -17.58 11.84 -0.73
CA ARG A 560 -18.30 12.23 0.47
C ARG A 560 -18.30 13.77 0.56
N ARG A 561 -19.49 14.38 0.56
CA ARG A 561 -19.67 15.84 0.70
C ARG A 561 -19.84 16.23 2.15
#